data_AF-A0A5C9C860-F1
#
_entry.id   AF-A0A5C9C860-F1
#
_cell.length_a   1.000
_cell.length_b   1.000
_cell.length_c   1.000
_cell.angle_alpha   90.00
_cell.angle_beta   90.00
_cell.angle_gamma   90.00
#
_symmetry.space_group_name_H-M   'P 1'
#
loop_
_entity.id
_entity.type
_entity.pdbx_description
1 polymer ?
#
loop_
_entity_poly.entity_id
_entity_poly.type
_entity_poly.pdbx_seq_one_letter_code
_entity_poly.pdbx_strand_id
1 'polypeptide(L)'
;GAAAEIRDALMVSLAQIELNHPWRPDAVVIIRGGGAVNDMAWLNDYALVRCVCELEIPVLTGIGHERDSTMLDEVANQRYDTPSKVIAGIERTIVQRTREAQSLFDQVSQQAHRSLERTKQSVEQTFVTVQSGARQTLADTQADATALLGEVKLSAAYALRAASEAIQRDMADVRHLAHRQVAQAQREVPALMTDIRSEARQVLRTAQVRTEADWRFVVEYATTELRHQKEAVERTYAETTNRAHQTISDARERSQALVREITGQGPEQTLGRGFALVRDAEGRTVTSVNSDSPELVIQFRDGERHARFTKGPAPEAMATPGKIDIFKRNDNP
;
A
#
# COMPACT_ATOMS: atom_id res chain seq x y z
N GLY A 1 -24.96 -11.59 -131.09
CA GLY A 1 -23.84 -10.97 -131.83
C GLY A 1 -22.60 -10.98 -130.96
N ALA A 2 -21.43 -11.21 -131.56
CA ALA A 2 -20.20 -11.62 -130.86
C ALA A 2 -19.88 -10.87 -129.54
N ALA A 3 -19.96 -9.54 -129.53
CA ALA A 3 -19.63 -8.75 -128.33
C ALA A 3 -20.57 -9.04 -127.14
N ALA A 4 -21.87 -9.20 -127.40
CA ALA A 4 -22.86 -9.53 -126.37
C ALA A 4 -22.69 -10.97 -125.86
N GLU A 5 -22.41 -11.92 -126.76
CA GLU A 5 -22.14 -13.31 -126.39
C GLU A 5 -20.91 -13.44 -125.48
N ILE A 6 -19.86 -12.66 -125.75
CA ILE A 6 -18.64 -12.64 -124.92
C ILE A 6 -18.88 -12.00 -123.56
N ARG A 7 -19.62 -10.88 -123.50
CA ARG A 7 -20.03 -10.25 -122.25
C ARG A 7 -20.86 -11.21 -121.39
N ASP A 8 -21.86 -11.85 -122.00
CA ASP A 8 -22.79 -12.72 -121.28
C ASP A 8 -22.08 -14.00 -120.81
N ALA A 9 -21.17 -14.58 -121.63
CA ALA A 9 -20.32 -15.69 -121.23
C ALA A 9 -19.37 -15.32 -120.07
N LEU A 10 -18.76 -14.12 -120.10
CA LEU A 10 -17.88 -13.63 -119.03
C LEU A 10 -18.63 -13.50 -117.71
N MET A 11 -19.80 -12.84 -117.71
CA MET A 11 -20.60 -12.63 -116.51
C MET A 11 -21.16 -13.95 -115.95
N VAL A 12 -21.64 -14.85 -116.81
CA VAL A 12 -22.09 -16.20 -116.40
C VAL A 12 -20.94 -17.00 -115.80
N SER A 13 -19.74 -16.95 -116.40
CA SER A 13 -18.57 -17.68 -115.87
C SER A 13 -18.12 -17.14 -114.51
N LEU A 14 -18.08 -15.81 -114.33
CA LEU A 14 -17.72 -15.20 -113.04
C LEU A 14 -18.73 -15.56 -111.95
N ALA A 15 -20.04 -15.47 -112.24
CA ALA A 15 -21.09 -15.88 -111.31
C ALA A 15 -21.02 -17.39 -110.98
N GLN A 16 -20.69 -18.24 -111.97
CA GLN A 16 -20.48 -19.67 -111.74
C GLN A 16 -19.24 -19.96 -110.88
N ILE A 17 -18.16 -19.21 -111.02
CA ILE A 17 -16.98 -19.36 -110.15
C ILE A 17 -17.34 -18.97 -108.71
N GLU A 18 -18.02 -17.84 -108.51
CA GLU A 18 -18.45 -17.39 -107.18
C GLU A 18 -19.44 -18.35 -106.48
N LEU A 19 -20.28 -19.06 -107.25
CA LEU A 19 -21.20 -20.07 -106.72
C LEU A 19 -20.53 -21.43 -106.43
N ASN A 20 -19.56 -21.84 -107.25
CA ASN A 20 -18.99 -23.20 -107.20
C ASN A 20 -17.63 -23.29 -106.50
N HIS A 21 -16.96 -22.17 -106.23
CA HIS A 21 -15.62 -22.13 -105.66
C HIS A 21 -15.51 -21.16 -104.47
N PRO A 22 -14.76 -21.52 -103.40
CA PRO A 22 -14.55 -20.65 -102.24
C PRO A 22 -13.50 -19.55 -102.49
N TRP A 23 -12.97 -19.43 -103.71
CA TRP A 23 -11.94 -18.49 -104.11
C TRP A 23 -12.45 -17.61 -105.25
N ARG A 24 -12.08 -16.33 -105.25
CA ARG A 24 -12.27 -15.41 -106.38
C ARG A 24 -11.00 -15.43 -107.25
N PRO A 25 -11.10 -15.29 -108.58
CA PRO A 25 -9.92 -15.25 -109.44
C PRO A 25 -9.12 -13.96 -109.23
N ASP A 26 -7.79 -14.05 -109.20
CA ASP A 26 -6.90 -12.89 -108.99
C ASP A 26 -6.86 -11.93 -110.19
N ALA A 27 -7.17 -12.43 -111.40
CA ALA A 27 -7.21 -11.66 -112.64
C ALA A 27 -8.14 -12.32 -113.66
N VAL A 28 -8.70 -11.51 -114.57
CA VAL A 28 -9.42 -11.98 -115.77
C VAL A 28 -8.51 -11.81 -116.98
N VAL A 29 -8.44 -12.79 -117.88
CA VAL A 29 -7.58 -12.76 -119.07
C VAL A 29 -8.42 -12.82 -120.34
N ILE A 30 -8.39 -11.75 -121.14
CA ILE A 30 -9.05 -11.67 -122.44
C ILE A 30 -7.99 -11.85 -123.53
N ILE A 31 -7.96 -13.02 -124.15
CA ILE A 31 -7.00 -13.38 -125.20
C ILE A 31 -7.70 -13.74 -126.51
N ARG A 32 -7.03 -13.46 -127.63
CA ARG A 32 -7.48 -13.84 -128.97
C ARG A 32 -6.39 -14.65 -129.68
N GLY A 33 -6.78 -15.72 -130.36
CA GLY A 33 -5.88 -16.44 -131.28
C GLY A 33 -5.60 -15.64 -132.56
N GLY A 34 -4.73 -16.17 -133.42
CA GLY A 34 -4.50 -15.58 -134.74
C GLY A 34 -5.77 -15.55 -135.59
N GLY A 35 -6.01 -14.44 -136.30
CA GLY A 35 -7.18 -14.24 -137.16
C GLY A 35 -7.03 -12.98 -138.01
N ALA A 36 -8.01 -12.68 -138.87
CA ALA A 36 -7.94 -11.50 -139.74
C ALA A 36 -8.14 -10.20 -138.94
N VAL A 37 -7.55 -9.09 -139.41
CA VAL A 37 -7.73 -7.75 -138.80
C VAL A 37 -9.20 -7.32 -138.83
N ASN A 38 -9.96 -7.78 -139.83
CA ASN A 38 -11.38 -7.46 -139.97
C ASN A 38 -12.26 -8.03 -138.83
N ASP A 39 -11.80 -9.03 -138.07
CA ASP A 39 -12.55 -9.58 -136.94
C ASP A 39 -12.30 -8.83 -135.62
N MET A 40 -11.91 -7.55 -135.65
CA MET A 40 -11.62 -6.75 -134.44
C MET A 40 -12.69 -5.71 -134.13
N ALA A 41 -13.60 -5.42 -135.07
CA ALA A 41 -14.62 -4.37 -134.90
C ALA A 41 -15.58 -4.62 -133.71
N TRP A 42 -15.88 -5.89 -133.39
CA TRP A 42 -16.77 -6.25 -132.28
C TRP A 42 -16.10 -6.16 -130.89
N LEU A 43 -14.78 -6.01 -130.81
CA LEU A 43 -14.07 -5.74 -129.55
C LEU A 43 -14.18 -4.28 -129.09
N ASN A 44 -14.66 -3.39 -129.98
CA ASN A 44 -14.88 -1.97 -129.69
C ASN A 44 -16.34 -1.65 -129.29
N ASP A 45 -17.14 -2.65 -128.95
CA ASP A 45 -18.51 -2.45 -128.50
C ASP A 45 -18.58 -1.79 -127.11
N TYR A 46 -19.41 -0.75 -126.98
CA TYR A 46 -19.55 0.02 -125.76
C TYR A 46 -20.04 -0.81 -124.57
N ALA A 47 -20.96 -1.75 -124.76
CA ALA A 47 -21.51 -2.54 -123.67
C ALA A 47 -20.52 -3.58 -123.15
N LEU A 48 -19.67 -4.13 -124.02
CA LEU A 48 -18.57 -5.03 -123.64
C LEU A 48 -17.45 -4.26 -122.90
N VAL A 49 -17.02 -3.11 -123.43
CA VAL A 49 -15.99 -2.26 -122.80
C VAL A 49 -16.46 -1.77 -121.42
N ARG A 50 -17.71 -1.27 -121.31
CA ARG A 50 -18.29 -0.86 -120.04
C ARG A 50 -18.33 -2.00 -119.02
N CYS A 51 -18.72 -3.21 -119.44
CA CYS A 51 -18.74 -4.37 -118.56
C CYS A 51 -17.36 -4.67 -117.97
N VAL A 52 -16.29 -4.50 -118.76
CA VAL A 52 -14.90 -4.69 -118.31
C VAL A 52 -14.47 -3.60 -117.31
N CYS A 53 -14.88 -2.34 -117.52
CA CYS A 53 -14.64 -1.26 -116.56
C CYS A 53 -15.37 -1.43 -115.21
N GLU A 54 -16.48 -2.16 -115.19
CA GLU A 54 -17.30 -2.41 -113.99
C GLU A 54 -16.80 -3.63 -113.16
N LEU A 55 -15.73 -4.31 -113.57
CA LEU A 55 -15.15 -5.45 -112.84
C LEU A 55 -14.21 -5.00 -111.69
N GLU A 56 -14.38 -5.59 -110.51
CA GLU A 56 -13.48 -5.42 -109.35
C GLU A 56 -12.13 -6.16 -109.50
N ILE A 57 -12.00 -7.02 -110.51
CA ILE A 57 -10.87 -7.95 -110.71
C ILE A 57 -10.04 -7.45 -111.89
N PRO A 58 -8.70 -7.35 -111.78
CA PRO A 58 -7.87 -6.76 -112.83
C PRO A 58 -7.94 -7.58 -114.13
N VAL A 59 -8.19 -6.89 -115.24
CA VAL A 59 -8.32 -7.50 -116.57
C VAL A 59 -7.01 -7.33 -117.34
N LEU A 60 -6.51 -8.43 -117.91
CA LEU A 60 -5.30 -8.49 -118.73
C LEU A 60 -5.70 -8.82 -120.17
N THR A 61 -5.21 -8.07 -121.16
CA THR A 61 -5.50 -8.36 -122.58
C THR A 61 -4.30 -8.94 -123.33
N GLY A 62 -4.60 -9.84 -124.26
CA GLY A 62 -3.66 -10.43 -125.22
C GLY A 62 -4.34 -10.66 -126.57
N ILE A 63 -4.83 -9.58 -127.17
CA ILE A 63 -5.79 -9.60 -128.29
C ILE A 63 -5.11 -9.50 -129.67
N GLY A 64 -3.98 -8.79 -129.77
CA GLY A 64 -3.32 -8.53 -131.05
C GLY A 64 -2.04 -7.70 -130.93
N HIS A 65 -1.30 -7.61 -132.03
CA HIS A 65 0.00 -6.92 -132.07
C HIS A 65 -0.14 -5.42 -131.82
N GLU A 66 0.97 -4.74 -131.52
CA GLU A 66 1.02 -3.30 -131.15
C GLU A 66 0.17 -2.36 -132.04
N ARG A 67 0.05 -2.68 -133.35
CA ARG A 67 -0.68 -1.90 -134.37
C ARG A 67 -2.21 -2.02 -134.30
N ASP A 68 -2.74 -3.01 -133.59
CA ASP A 68 -4.16 -3.35 -133.56
C ASP A 68 -4.76 -3.06 -132.16
N SER A 69 -4.67 -1.81 -131.69
CA SER A 69 -5.23 -1.39 -130.40
C SER A 69 -6.76 -1.39 -130.40
N THR A 70 -7.39 -2.14 -129.49
CA THR A 70 -8.84 -2.12 -129.27
C THR A 70 -9.23 -1.31 -128.04
N MET A 71 -10.48 -0.85 -127.95
CA MET A 71 -11.00 -0.16 -126.76
C MET A 71 -10.91 -1.02 -125.49
N LEU A 72 -10.89 -2.35 -125.63
CA LEU A 72 -10.66 -3.29 -124.53
C LEU A 72 -9.21 -3.26 -124.01
N ASP A 73 -8.22 -3.03 -124.89
CA ASP A 73 -6.83 -2.91 -124.48
C ASP A 73 -6.54 -1.62 -123.70
N GLU A 74 -7.30 -0.55 -123.98
CA GLU A 74 -7.19 0.76 -123.30
C GLU A 74 -7.86 0.76 -121.91
N VAL A 75 -8.87 -0.08 -121.68
CA VAL A 75 -9.53 -0.21 -120.36
C VAL A 75 -8.99 -1.38 -119.52
N ALA A 76 -8.10 -2.20 -120.08
CA ALA A 76 -7.44 -3.28 -119.36
C ALA A 76 -6.48 -2.72 -118.31
N ASN A 77 -6.35 -3.43 -117.18
CA ASN A 77 -5.34 -3.11 -116.17
C ASN A 77 -3.91 -3.29 -116.74
N GLN A 78 -3.71 -4.25 -117.65
CA GLN A 78 -2.45 -4.41 -118.36
C GLN A 78 -2.63 -5.07 -119.74
N ARG A 79 -2.15 -4.39 -120.78
CA ARG A 79 -2.10 -4.86 -122.17
C ARG A 79 -0.85 -5.68 -122.45
N TYR A 80 -0.98 -6.74 -123.25
CA TYR A 80 0.12 -7.49 -123.86
C TYR A 80 -0.18 -7.76 -125.34
N ASP A 81 0.85 -7.86 -126.18
CA ASP A 81 0.66 -7.97 -127.65
C ASP A 81 0.24 -9.37 -128.13
N THR A 82 0.40 -10.40 -127.29
CA THR A 82 0.04 -11.78 -127.64
C THR A 82 -0.40 -12.56 -126.41
N PRO A 83 -1.24 -13.62 -126.57
CA PRO A 83 -1.59 -14.51 -125.47
C PRO A 83 -0.38 -15.08 -124.73
N SER A 84 0.69 -15.42 -125.46
CA SER A 84 1.95 -15.91 -124.89
C SER A 84 2.65 -14.87 -124.01
N LYS A 85 2.58 -13.58 -124.37
CA LYS A 85 3.12 -12.49 -123.53
C LYS A 85 2.31 -12.30 -122.25
N VAL A 86 0.98 -12.49 -122.27
CA VAL A 86 0.14 -12.47 -121.05
C VAL A 86 0.59 -13.55 -120.08
N ILE A 87 0.68 -14.80 -120.54
CA ILE A 87 1.08 -15.94 -119.70
C ILE A 87 2.49 -15.74 -119.12
N ALA A 88 3.45 -15.31 -119.94
CA ALA A 88 4.81 -14.99 -119.47
C ALA A 88 4.84 -13.81 -118.46
N GLY A 89 3.88 -12.88 -118.55
CA GLY A 89 3.68 -11.81 -117.57
C GLY A 89 3.15 -12.32 -116.24
N ILE A 90 2.13 -13.18 -116.27
CA ILE A 90 1.56 -13.83 -115.08
C ILE A 90 2.60 -14.72 -114.39
N GLU A 91 3.29 -15.57 -115.13
CA GLU A 91 4.37 -16.43 -114.63
C GLU A 91 5.45 -15.61 -113.92
N ARG A 92 5.93 -14.53 -114.56
CA ARG A 92 6.93 -13.63 -113.97
C ARG A 92 6.45 -13.03 -112.65
N THR A 93 5.20 -12.56 -112.59
CA THR A 93 4.61 -11.99 -111.38
C THR A 93 4.53 -13.03 -110.26
N ILE A 94 4.06 -14.25 -110.55
CA ILE A 94 4.00 -15.34 -109.57
C ILE A 94 5.40 -15.67 -109.05
N VAL A 95 6.36 -15.91 -109.94
CA VAL A 95 7.76 -16.22 -109.57
C VAL A 95 8.40 -15.10 -108.76
N GLN A 96 8.15 -13.84 -109.10
CA GLN A 96 8.64 -12.69 -108.33
C GLN A 96 8.03 -12.66 -106.94
N ARG A 97 6.69 -12.75 -106.80
CA ARG A 97 6.01 -12.74 -105.50
C ARG A 97 6.41 -13.91 -104.62
N THR A 98 6.61 -15.11 -105.18
CA THR A 98 7.11 -16.28 -104.44
C THR A 98 8.52 -16.03 -103.89
N ARG A 99 9.43 -15.44 -104.70
CA ARG A 99 10.80 -15.10 -104.24
C ARG A 99 10.80 -14.00 -103.18
N GLU A 100 9.96 -12.98 -103.33
CA GLU A 100 9.77 -11.92 -102.33
C GLU A 100 9.27 -12.51 -101.00
N ALA A 101 8.22 -13.34 -101.04
CA ALA A 101 7.67 -14.01 -99.86
C ALA A 101 8.68 -14.92 -99.17
N GLN A 102 9.46 -15.71 -99.94
CA GLN A 102 10.53 -16.54 -99.39
C GLN A 102 11.62 -15.70 -98.71
N SER A 103 12.08 -14.62 -99.35
CA SER A 103 13.09 -13.74 -98.76
C SER A 103 12.60 -13.07 -97.47
N LEU A 104 11.33 -12.64 -97.42
CA LEU A 104 10.73 -12.07 -96.22
C LEU A 104 10.61 -13.12 -95.10
N PHE A 105 10.21 -14.35 -95.42
CA PHE A 105 10.14 -15.45 -94.47
C PHE A 105 11.52 -15.80 -93.87
N ASP A 106 12.57 -15.84 -94.70
CA ASP A 106 13.94 -16.07 -94.26
C ASP A 106 14.44 -14.94 -93.34
N GLN A 107 14.12 -13.68 -93.67
CA GLN A 107 14.47 -12.52 -92.84
C GLN A 107 13.78 -12.57 -91.47
N VAL A 108 12.47 -12.82 -91.42
CA VAL A 108 11.70 -12.96 -90.17
C VAL A 108 12.24 -14.13 -89.34
N SER A 109 12.51 -15.27 -89.97
CA SER A 109 13.05 -16.45 -89.31
C SER A 109 14.43 -16.19 -88.71
N GLN A 110 15.32 -15.53 -89.43
CA GLN A 110 16.65 -15.14 -88.92
C GLN A 110 16.56 -14.13 -87.77
N GLN A 111 15.66 -13.14 -87.86
CA GLN A 111 15.47 -12.16 -86.79
C GLN A 111 14.90 -12.81 -85.52
N ALA A 112 13.93 -13.72 -85.66
CA ALA A 112 13.38 -14.49 -84.55
C ALA A 112 14.46 -15.34 -83.84
N HIS A 113 15.28 -16.08 -84.59
CA HIS A 113 16.39 -16.87 -84.03
C HIS A 113 17.41 -15.98 -83.31
N ARG A 114 17.82 -14.85 -83.90
CA ARG A 114 18.74 -13.89 -83.26
C ARG A 114 18.15 -13.28 -81.99
N SER A 115 16.83 -13.03 -81.97
CA SER A 115 16.14 -12.53 -80.78
C SER A 115 16.12 -13.57 -79.68
N LEU A 116 15.79 -14.83 -80.00
CA LEU A 116 15.75 -15.94 -79.06
C LEU A 116 17.11 -16.18 -78.39
N GLU A 117 18.19 -16.27 -79.18
CA GLU A 117 19.54 -16.50 -78.63
C GLU A 117 20.02 -15.33 -77.76
N ARG A 118 19.71 -14.07 -78.13
CA ARG A 118 20.00 -12.90 -77.27
C ARG A 118 19.23 -12.96 -75.95
N THR A 119 17.93 -13.29 -75.99
CA THR A 119 17.11 -13.42 -74.77
C THR A 119 17.63 -14.54 -73.87
N LYS A 120 17.99 -15.70 -74.45
CA LYS A 120 18.58 -16.84 -73.73
C LYS A 120 19.90 -16.46 -73.05
N GLN A 121 20.83 -15.82 -73.77
CA GLN A 121 22.09 -15.33 -73.21
C GLN A 121 21.87 -14.30 -72.10
N SER A 122 20.91 -13.39 -72.27
CA SER A 122 20.55 -12.41 -71.24
C SER A 122 20.00 -13.07 -69.97
N VAL A 123 19.12 -14.07 -70.11
CA VAL A 123 18.57 -14.84 -68.97
C VAL A 123 19.69 -15.57 -68.22
N GLU A 124 20.61 -16.21 -68.94
CA GLU A 124 21.73 -16.93 -68.34
C GLU A 124 22.70 -15.98 -67.60
N GLN A 125 23.03 -14.83 -68.19
CA GLN A 125 23.82 -13.79 -67.53
C GLN A 125 23.12 -13.25 -66.27
N THR A 126 21.84 -12.88 -66.37
CA THR A 126 21.06 -12.39 -65.22
C THR A 126 20.98 -13.45 -64.11
N PHE A 127 20.78 -14.72 -64.45
CA PHE A 127 20.76 -15.81 -63.48
C PHE A 127 22.11 -15.95 -62.74
N VAL A 128 23.23 -15.91 -63.46
CA VAL A 128 24.58 -15.96 -62.86
C VAL A 128 24.81 -14.77 -61.92
N THR A 129 24.44 -13.55 -62.33
CA THR A 129 24.58 -12.34 -61.48
C THR A 129 23.69 -12.40 -60.23
N VAL A 130 22.45 -12.86 -60.36
CA VAL A 130 21.54 -13.01 -59.21
C VAL A 130 22.04 -14.11 -58.26
N GLN A 131 22.52 -15.23 -58.78
CA GLN A 131 23.03 -16.34 -57.97
C GLN A 131 24.32 -15.97 -57.22
N SER A 132 25.26 -15.26 -57.87
CA SER A 132 26.50 -14.81 -57.22
C SER A 132 26.23 -13.71 -56.19
N GLY A 133 25.38 -12.72 -56.53
CA GLY A 133 24.94 -11.67 -55.61
C GLY A 133 24.28 -12.23 -54.35
N ALA A 134 23.30 -13.14 -54.52
CA ALA A 134 22.61 -13.77 -53.39
C ALA A 134 23.56 -14.58 -52.48
N ARG A 135 24.54 -15.29 -53.06
CA ARG A 135 25.59 -15.99 -52.29
C ARG A 135 26.48 -15.03 -51.52
N GLN A 136 26.88 -13.91 -52.13
CA GLN A 136 27.71 -12.91 -51.47
C GLN A 136 26.96 -12.27 -50.30
N THR A 137 25.72 -11.81 -50.49
CA THR A 137 24.90 -11.23 -49.41
C THR A 137 24.67 -12.21 -48.26
N LEU A 138 24.48 -13.51 -48.54
CA LEU A 138 24.40 -14.53 -47.49
C LEU A 138 25.72 -14.71 -46.73
N ALA A 139 26.87 -14.68 -47.42
CA ALA A 139 28.17 -14.76 -46.78
C ALA A 139 28.47 -13.53 -45.90
N ASP A 140 28.17 -12.33 -46.40
CA ASP A 140 28.36 -11.06 -45.69
C ASP A 140 27.49 -11.01 -44.43
N THR A 141 26.19 -11.27 -44.55
CA THR A 141 25.27 -11.27 -43.40
C THR A 141 25.59 -12.36 -42.37
N GLN A 142 26.12 -13.52 -42.80
CA GLN A 142 26.61 -14.55 -41.89
C GLN A 142 27.89 -14.11 -41.15
N ALA A 143 28.80 -13.39 -41.82
CA ALA A 143 29.99 -12.82 -41.19
C ALA A 143 29.62 -11.76 -40.14
N ASP A 144 28.73 -10.82 -40.49
CA ASP A 144 28.24 -9.77 -39.59
C ASP A 144 27.54 -10.36 -38.35
N ALA A 145 26.65 -11.34 -38.54
CA ALA A 145 25.99 -12.04 -37.44
C ALA A 145 27.00 -12.75 -36.51
N THR A 146 28.07 -13.31 -37.09
CA THR A 146 29.14 -13.96 -36.31
C THR A 146 29.96 -12.95 -35.52
N ALA A 147 30.25 -11.78 -36.10
CA ALA A 147 30.94 -10.68 -35.43
C ALA A 147 30.13 -10.12 -34.26
N LEU A 148 28.85 -9.81 -34.46
CA LEU A 148 27.94 -9.35 -33.41
C LEU A 148 27.79 -10.36 -32.27
N LEU A 149 27.68 -11.66 -32.58
CA LEU A 149 27.66 -12.71 -31.56
C LEU A 149 28.99 -12.80 -30.78
N GLY A 150 30.13 -12.48 -31.42
CA GLY A 150 31.42 -12.36 -30.78
C GLY A 150 31.46 -11.18 -29.80
N GLU A 151 31.01 -10.00 -30.22
CA GLU A 151 30.94 -8.79 -29.39
C GLU A 151 30.01 -8.97 -28.18
N VAL A 152 28.81 -9.52 -28.39
CA VAL A 152 27.85 -9.81 -27.30
C VAL A 152 28.44 -10.78 -26.28
N LYS A 153 29.12 -11.84 -26.73
CA LYS A 153 29.81 -12.79 -25.83
C LYS A 153 30.92 -12.11 -25.03
N LEU A 154 31.73 -11.27 -25.68
CA LEU A 154 32.83 -10.56 -25.04
C LEU A 154 32.32 -9.56 -24.00
N SER A 155 31.31 -8.76 -24.35
CA SER A 155 30.65 -7.80 -23.45
C SER A 155 29.99 -8.50 -22.25
N ALA A 156 29.29 -9.61 -22.49
CA ALA A 156 28.69 -10.42 -21.42
C ALA A 156 29.75 -11.01 -20.47
N ALA A 157 30.89 -11.48 -20.99
CA ALA A 157 31.99 -11.99 -20.18
C ALA A 157 32.64 -10.90 -19.32
N TYR A 158 32.87 -9.70 -19.88
CA TYR A 158 33.37 -8.55 -19.11
C TYR A 158 32.37 -8.09 -18.04
N ALA A 159 31.08 -7.98 -18.38
CA ALA A 159 30.04 -7.58 -17.45
C ALA A 159 29.90 -8.56 -16.27
N LEU A 160 29.90 -9.88 -16.55
CA LEU A 160 29.85 -10.92 -15.53
C LEU A 160 31.09 -10.88 -14.61
N ARG A 161 32.27 -10.66 -15.18
CA ARG A 161 33.51 -10.52 -14.41
C ARG A 161 33.50 -9.29 -13.52
N ALA A 162 33.12 -8.13 -14.06
CA ALA A 162 33.01 -6.88 -13.30
C ALA A 162 31.97 -6.98 -12.16
N ALA A 163 30.84 -7.64 -12.41
CA ALA A 163 29.83 -7.92 -11.39
C ALA A 163 30.36 -8.86 -10.28
N SER A 164 31.10 -9.91 -10.64
CA SER A 164 31.74 -10.81 -9.67
C SER A 164 32.79 -10.09 -8.81
N GLU A 165 33.62 -9.23 -9.42
CA GLU A 165 34.63 -8.42 -8.74
C GLU A 165 34.00 -7.29 -7.88
N ALA A 166 32.78 -6.83 -8.19
CA ALA A 166 32.00 -5.96 -7.32
C ALA A 166 31.45 -6.73 -6.10
N ILE A 167 30.77 -7.85 -6.33
CA ILE A 167 30.20 -8.71 -5.27
C ILE A 167 31.29 -9.14 -4.27
N GLN A 168 32.50 -9.49 -4.72
CA GLN A 168 33.59 -9.84 -3.81
C GLN A 168 34.06 -8.67 -2.93
N ARG A 169 34.08 -7.44 -3.46
CA ARG A 169 34.40 -6.24 -2.67
C ARG A 169 33.31 -5.93 -1.65
N ASP A 170 32.06 -5.89 -2.10
CA ASP A 170 30.91 -5.62 -1.22
C ASP A 170 30.82 -6.65 -0.07
N MET A 171 31.07 -7.94 -0.37
CA MET A 171 31.13 -9.00 0.64
C MET A 171 32.29 -8.83 1.63
N ALA A 172 33.45 -8.35 1.19
CA ALA A 172 34.58 -8.05 2.06
C ALA A 172 34.27 -6.85 2.99
N ASP A 173 33.67 -5.79 2.44
CA ASP A 173 33.27 -4.60 3.19
C ASP A 173 32.18 -4.90 4.22
N VAL A 174 31.13 -5.65 3.84
CA VAL A 174 30.09 -6.14 4.76
C VAL A 174 30.71 -6.96 5.90
N ARG A 175 31.64 -7.88 5.58
CA ARG A 175 32.32 -8.69 6.58
C ARG A 175 33.18 -7.84 7.53
N HIS A 176 33.90 -6.86 7.01
CA HIS A 176 34.73 -5.96 7.81
C HIS A 176 33.88 -5.06 8.72
N LEU A 177 32.79 -4.48 8.19
CA LEU A 177 31.83 -3.68 8.95
C LEU A 177 31.15 -4.50 10.06
N ALA A 178 30.70 -5.72 9.75
CA ALA A 178 30.10 -6.63 10.73
C ALA A 178 31.08 -6.98 11.86
N HIS A 179 32.32 -7.36 11.54
CA HIS A 179 33.35 -7.60 12.56
C HIS A 179 33.63 -6.36 13.40
N ARG A 180 33.68 -5.17 12.80
CA ARG A 180 33.90 -3.90 13.52
C ARG A 180 32.74 -3.56 14.46
N GLN A 181 31.48 -3.73 14.03
CA GLN A 181 30.31 -3.51 14.87
C GLN A 181 30.24 -4.51 16.04
N VAL A 182 30.49 -5.79 15.79
CA VAL A 182 30.54 -6.81 16.85
C VAL A 182 31.66 -6.51 17.85
N ALA A 183 32.86 -6.15 17.39
CA ALA A 183 33.98 -5.78 18.26
C ALA A 183 33.73 -4.46 19.03
N GLN A 184 32.94 -3.54 18.48
CA GLN A 184 32.50 -2.34 19.17
C GLN A 184 31.48 -2.68 20.29
N ALA A 185 30.43 -3.42 19.97
CA ALA A 185 29.43 -3.88 20.94
C ALA A 185 30.06 -4.69 22.08
N GLN A 186 31.03 -5.58 21.77
CA GLN A 186 31.78 -6.35 22.77
C GLN A 186 32.61 -5.47 23.74
N ARG A 187 32.99 -4.25 23.35
CA ARG A 187 33.70 -3.30 24.23
C ARG A 187 32.75 -2.39 24.99
N GLU A 188 31.68 -1.93 24.36
CA GLU A 188 30.74 -0.97 24.94
C GLU A 188 29.77 -1.62 25.94
N VAL A 189 29.27 -2.82 25.66
CA VAL A 189 28.30 -3.50 26.55
C VAL A 189 28.87 -3.74 27.97
N PRO A 190 30.12 -4.22 28.17
CA PRO A 190 30.68 -4.34 29.51
C PRO A 190 30.85 -3.00 30.25
N ALA A 191 31.16 -1.92 29.55
CA ALA A 191 31.27 -0.58 30.13
C ALA A 191 29.89 -0.09 30.61
N LEU A 192 28.88 -0.09 29.72
CA LEU A 192 27.50 0.28 30.03
C LEU A 192 26.93 -0.57 31.18
N MET A 193 27.20 -1.88 31.21
CA MET A 193 26.77 -2.76 32.30
C MET A 193 27.51 -2.49 33.61
N THR A 194 28.73 -1.94 33.57
CA THR A 194 29.46 -1.50 34.75
C THR A 194 28.89 -0.18 35.29
N ASP A 195 28.58 0.76 34.40
CA ASP A 195 27.97 2.04 34.74
C ASP A 195 26.58 1.83 35.37
N ILE A 196 25.70 1.05 34.73
CA ILE A 196 24.38 0.65 35.26
C ILE A 196 24.51 -0.01 36.65
N ARG A 197 25.49 -0.91 36.84
CA ARG A 197 25.75 -1.53 38.16
C ARG A 197 26.25 -0.53 39.19
N SER A 198 27.03 0.47 38.79
CA SER A 198 27.54 1.51 39.69
C SER A 198 26.42 2.44 40.16
N GLU A 199 25.56 2.87 39.22
CA GLU A 199 24.43 3.75 39.46
C GLU A 199 23.36 3.04 40.29
N ALA A 200 23.01 1.80 39.96
CA ALA A 200 22.11 0.98 40.77
C ALA A 200 22.62 0.80 42.22
N ARG A 201 23.93 0.59 42.43
CA ARG A 201 24.54 0.55 43.78
C ARG A 201 24.54 1.90 44.48
N GLN A 202 24.60 3.01 43.74
CA GLN A 202 24.54 4.36 44.31
C GLN A 202 23.10 4.68 44.74
N VAL A 203 22.10 4.40 43.91
CA VAL A 203 20.68 4.50 44.24
C VAL A 203 20.32 3.61 45.44
N LEU A 204 20.83 2.36 45.48
CA LEU A 204 20.59 1.48 46.63
C LEU A 204 21.22 2.04 47.92
N ARG A 205 22.44 2.60 47.86
CA ARG A 205 23.09 3.21 49.02
C ARG A 205 22.41 4.49 49.49
N THR A 206 21.97 5.37 48.59
CA THR A 206 21.22 6.57 48.98
C THR A 206 19.85 6.22 49.56
N ALA A 207 19.17 5.20 49.01
CA ALA A 207 17.96 4.66 49.60
C ALA A 207 18.21 4.07 51.01
N GLN A 208 19.27 3.28 51.20
CA GLN A 208 19.63 2.72 52.53
C GLN A 208 19.90 3.81 53.57
N VAL A 209 20.71 4.83 53.22
CA VAL A 209 21.01 5.96 54.13
C VAL A 209 19.74 6.74 54.47
N ARG A 210 18.85 6.95 53.49
CA ARG A 210 17.56 7.60 53.71
C ARG A 210 16.65 6.78 54.62
N THR A 211 16.48 5.48 54.36
CA THR A 211 15.65 4.60 55.21
C THR A 211 16.17 4.51 56.64
N GLU A 212 17.49 4.49 56.86
CA GLU A 212 18.10 4.55 58.20
C GLU A 212 17.82 5.90 58.90
N ALA A 213 17.88 7.01 58.18
CA ALA A 213 17.53 8.33 58.72
C ALA A 213 16.03 8.45 59.04
N ASP A 214 15.16 7.99 58.13
CA ASP A 214 13.71 7.97 58.30
C ASP A 214 13.33 7.05 59.49
N TRP A 215 13.98 5.89 59.65
CA TRP A 215 13.80 5.00 60.79
C TRP A 215 14.21 5.65 62.12
N ARG A 216 15.38 6.30 62.17
CA ARG A 216 15.82 7.04 63.37
C ARG A 216 14.83 8.14 63.74
N PHE A 217 14.35 8.90 62.76
CA PHE A 217 13.34 9.93 62.97
C PHE A 217 12.05 9.34 63.54
N VAL A 218 11.56 8.21 63.00
CA VAL A 218 10.38 7.52 63.53
C VAL A 218 10.60 7.05 64.98
N VAL A 219 11.77 6.49 65.31
CA VAL A 219 12.09 6.06 66.68
C VAL A 219 12.21 7.23 67.65
N GLU A 220 12.88 8.32 67.26
CA GLU A 220 13.03 9.53 68.08
C GLU A 220 11.68 10.24 68.29
N TYR A 221 10.85 10.33 67.24
CA TYR A 221 9.49 10.85 67.34
C TYR A 221 8.62 9.98 68.25
N ALA A 222 8.61 8.66 68.04
CA ALA A 222 7.80 7.73 68.84
C ALA A 222 8.23 7.70 70.31
N THR A 223 9.53 7.77 70.60
CA THR A 223 10.02 7.83 71.99
C THR A 223 9.71 9.17 72.66
N THR A 224 9.79 10.28 71.92
CA THR A 224 9.41 11.61 72.42
C THR A 224 7.91 11.69 72.71
N GLU A 225 7.07 11.21 71.78
CA GLU A 225 5.61 11.14 71.95
C GLU A 225 5.23 10.22 73.12
N LEU A 226 5.84 9.03 73.21
CA LEU A 226 5.61 8.11 74.33
C LEU A 226 6.00 8.74 75.68
N ARG A 227 7.08 9.54 75.73
CA ARG A 227 7.45 10.29 76.94
C ARG A 227 6.41 11.35 77.27
N HIS A 228 5.94 12.11 76.27
CA HIS A 228 4.92 13.14 76.47
C HIS A 228 3.58 12.54 76.95
N GLN A 229 3.15 11.42 76.36
CA GLN A 229 1.98 10.66 76.80
C GLN A 229 2.16 10.12 78.23
N LYS A 230 3.34 9.60 78.57
CA LYS A 230 3.66 9.16 79.95
C LYS A 230 3.57 10.34 80.93
N GLU A 231 4.19 11.47 80.63
CA GLU A 231 4.11 12.69 81.47
C GLU A 231 2.67 13.17 81.64
N ALA A 232 1.84 13.09 80.60
CA ALA A 232 0.42 13.43 80.67
C ALA A 232 -0.38 12.47 81.57
N VAL A 233 -0.11 11.17 81.50
CA VAL A 233 -0.68 10.16 82.40
C VAL A 233 -0.24 10.39 83.85
N GLU A 234 1.05 10.69 84.09
CA GLU A 234 1.57 10.98 85.43
C GLU A 234 0.93 12.24 86.03
N ARG A 235 0.73 13.32 85.25
CA ARG A 235 -0.03 14.51 85.67
C ARG A 235 -1.48 14.17 86.03
N THR A 236 -2.17 13.45 85.15
CA THR A 236 -3.57 13.03 85.35
C THR A 236 -3.72 12.15 86.60
N TYR A 237 -2.75 11.26 86.84
CA TYR A 237 -2.68 10.41 88.04
C TYR A 237 -2.42 11.23 89.31
N ALA A 238 -1.52 12.22 89.27
CA ALA A 238 -1.28 13.13 90.39
C ALA A 238 -2.53 13.98 90.70
N GLU A 239 -3.22 14.50 89.67
CA GLU A 239 -4.48 15.26 89.83
C GLU A 239 -5.60 14.40 90.44
N THR A 240 -5.80 13.18 89.96
CA THR A 240 -6.80 12.26 90.52
C THR A 240 -6.44 11.83 91.95
N THR A 241 -5.16 11.58 92.24
CA THR A 241 -4.66 11.27 93.59
C THR A 241 -4.87 12.44 94.56
N ASN A 242 -4.57 13.67 94.14
CA ASN A 242 -4.80 14.88 94.93
C ASN A 242 -6.30 15.11 95.19
N ARG A 243 -7.16 14.97 94.17
CA ARG A 243 -8.61 15.04 94.33
C ARG A 243 -9.15 13.96 95.27
N ALA A 244 -8.60 12.74 95.23
CA ALA A 244 -8.95 11.67 96.15
C ALA A 244 -8.53 12.01 97.60
N HIS A 245 -7.32 12.52 97.81
CA HIS A 245 -6.86 12.97 99.13
C HIS A 245 -7.71 14.12 99.69
N GLN A 246 -8.05 15.12 98.88
CA GLN A 246 -8.95 16.22 99.29
C GLN A 246 -10.34 15.69 99.63
N THR A 247 -10.92 14.81 98.80
CA THR A 247 -12.23 14.18 99.09
C THR A 247 -12.21 13.38 100.41
N ILE A 248 -11.12 12.68 100.71
CA ILE A 248 -10.93 11.95 101.98
C ILE A 248 -10.74 12.94 103.16
N SER A 249 -10.03 14.06 102.95
CA SER A 249 -9.84 15.09 103.96
C SER A 249 -11.17 15.76 104.32
N ASP A 250 -11.96 16.17 103.33
CA ASP A 250 -13.28 16.76 103.51
C ASP A 250 -14.24 15.79 104.23
N ALA A 251 -14.21 14.50 103.85
CA ALA A 251 -14.97 13.46 104.53
C ALA A 251 -14.51 13.25 105.98
N ARG A 252 -13.21 13.37 106.26
CA ARG A 252 -12.64 13.28 107.61
C ARG A 252 -12.99 14.51 108.46
N GLU A 253 -12.97 15.72 107.91
CA GLU A 253 -13.43 16.92 108.61
C GLU A 253 -14.92 16.86 108.93
N ARG A 254 -15.77 16.43 107.97
CA ARG A 254 -17.21 16.18 108.23
C ARG A 254 -17.40 15.16 109.35
N SER A 255 -16.66 14.04 109.31
CA SER A 255 -16.73 13.02 110.36
C SER A 255 -16.24 13.55 111.72
N GLN A 256 -15.19 14.38 111.75
CA GLN A 256 -14.74 15.05 112.98
C GLN A 256 -15.72 16.10 113.48
N ALA A 257 -16.46 16.80 112.62
CA ALA A 257 -17.53 17.71 113.02
C ALA A 257 -18.66 16.95 113.72
N LEU A 258 -19.11 15.83 113.15
CA LEU A 258 -20.05 14.89 113.78
C LEU A 258 -19.53 14.36 115.13
N VAL A 259 -18.24 14.02 115.24
CA VAL A 259 -17.64 13.57 116.51
C VAL A 259 -17.57 14.70 117.56
N ARG A 260 -17.36 15.96 117.16
CA ARG A 260 -17.43 17.12 118.06
C ARG A 260 -18.86 17.39 118.55
N GLU A 261 -19.85 17.19 117.70
CA GLU A 261 -21.27 17.25 118.07
C GLU A 261 -21.62 16.19 119.12
N ILE A 262 -21.14 14.95 118.94
CA ILE A 262 -21.34 13.85 119.89
C ILE A 262 -20.59 14.08 121.22
N THR A 263 -19.34 14.55 121.18
CA THR A 263 -18.55 14.78 122.40
C THR A 263 -18.94 16.05 123.17
N GLY A 264 -19.62 17.00 122.53
CA GLY A 264 -20.20 18.18 123.19
C GLY A 264 -21.37 17.88 124.13
N GLN A 265 -21.94 16.66 124.10
CA GLN A 265 -23.04 16.22 124.96
C GLN A 265 -22.59 15.23 126.06
N GLY A 266 -21.28 15.00 126.21
CA GLY A 266 -20.73 14.05 127.19
C GLY A 266 -20.68 14.58 128.64
N PRO A 267 -20.93 13.72 129.67
CA PRO A 267 -21.03 14.16 131.07
C PRO A 267 -19.74 14.73 131.67
N GLU A 268 -18.58 14.50 131.06
CA GLU A 268 -17.28 15.00 131.55
C GLU A 268 -17.13 16.53 131.41
N GLN A 269 -17.74 17.17 130.40
CA GLN A 269 -17.71 18.64 130.29
C GLN A 269 -18.52 19.34 131.39
N THR A 270 -19.49 18.66 131.99
CA THR A 270 -20.28 19.21 133.11
C THR A 270 -19.41 19.44 134.34
N LEU A 271 -18.47 18.53 134.64
CA LEU A 271 -17.47 18.68 135.70
C LEU A 271 -16.49 19.84 135.43
N GLY A 272 -16.15 20.08 134.16
CA GLY A 272 -15.25 21.15 133.74
C GLY A 272 -15.76 22.57 133.98
N ARG A 273 -17.07 22.76 134.14
CA ARG A 273 -17.71 24.07 134.37
C ARG A 273 -17.83 24.46 135.86
N GLY A 274 -17.16 23.74 136.76
CA GLY A 274 -17.15 24.04 138.21
C GLY A 274 -18.24 23.35 139.02
N PHE A 275 -18.99 22.43 138.42
CA PHE A 275 -19.93 21.56 139.12
C PHE A 275 -19.19 20.31 139.62
N ALA A 276 -19.48 19.87 140.84
CA ALA A 276 -18.99 18.59 141.37
C ALA A 276 -20.07 17.51 141.23
N LEU A 277 -19.69 16.27 140.86
CA LEU A 277 -20.62 15.15 140.96
C LEU A 277 -20.60 14.60 142.39
N VAL A 278 -21.76 14.59 143.03
CA VAL A 278 -21.97 13.88 144.30
C VAL A 278 -22.37 12.45 143.98
N ARG A 279 -21.72 11.47 144.60
CA ARG A 279 -22.04 10.04 144.47
C ARG A 279 -22.26 9.38 145.84
N ASP A 280 -23.09 8.34 145.85
CA ASP A 280 -23.23 7.44 147.00
C ASP A 280 -22.07 6.42 147.07
N ALA A 281 -22.07 5.60 148.13
CA ALA A 281 -21.06 4.56 148.35
C ALA A 281 -21.07 3.44 147.28
N GLU A 282 -22.13 3.34 146.48
CA GLU A 282 -22.23 2.43 145.33
C GLU A 282 -21.92 3.11 143.98
N GLY A 283 -21.44 4.35 144.00
CA GLY A 283 -20.97 5.09 142.83
C GLY A 283 -22.06 5.75 141.97
N ARG A 284 -23.32 5.76 142.42
CA ARG A 284 -24.46 6.34 141.70
C ARG A 284 -24.54 7.85 141.96
N THR A 285 -24.84 8.64 140.93
CA THR A 285 -24.92 10.10 141.02
C THR A 285 -26.14 10.54 141.85
N VAL A 286 -25.90 11.25 142.95
CA VAL A 286 -26.91 11.80 143.83
C VAL A 286 -27.27 13.22 143.36
N THR A 287 -28.52 13.40 142.92
CA THR A 287 -29.01 14.66 142.32
C THR A 287 -29.97 15.44 143.23
N SER A 288 -30.15 15.02 144.48
CA SER A 288 -31.11 15.60 145.43
C SER A 288 -30.56 15.59 146.87
N VAL A 289 -30.97 16.56 147.69
CA VAL A 289 -30.41 16.85 149.03
C VAL A 289 -30.86 15.84 150.10
N ASN A 290 -32.00 15.16 149.92
CA ASN A 290 -32.56 14.22 150.91
C ASN A 290 -32.03 12.78 150.73
N SER A 291 -30.72 12.58 150.59
CA SER A 291 -30.13 11.22 150.56
C SER A 291 -29.64 10.80 151.94
N ASP A 292 -30.18 9.72 152.50
CA ASP A 292 -29.87 9.21 153.85
C ASP A 292 -28.49 8.51 153.98
N SER A 293 -27.63 8.54 152.95
CA SER A 293 -26.29 7.97 153.03
C SER A 293 -25.37 8.81 153.91
N PRO A 294 -24.77 8.26 154.99
CA PRO A 294 -23.96 9.02 155.93
C PRO A 294 -22.59 9.42 155.37
N GLU A 295 -22.11 8.74 154.32
CA GLU A 295 -20.88 9.04 153.59
C GLU A 295 -21.17 9.31 152.11
N LEU A 296 -20.56 10.37 151.59
CA LEU A 296 -20.67 10.82 150.20
C LEU A 296 -19.28 10.93 149.57
N VAL A 297 -19.18 10.55 148.30
CA VAL A 297 -17.99 10.81 147.48
C VAL A 297 -18.28 12.01 146.61
N ILE A 298 -17.57 13.12 146.84
CA ILE A 298 -17.66 14.31 145.99
C ILE A 298 -16.51 14.24 145.00
N GLN A 299 -16.86 14.01 143.73
CA GLN A 299 -15.95 13.89 142.60
C GLN A 299 -15.74 15.26 141.97
N PHE A 300 -14.54 15.80 142.15
CA PHE A 300 -14.05 17.02 141.48
C PHE A 300 -13.25 16.64 140.24
N ARG A 301 -12.90 17.65 139.44
CA ARG A 301 -12.11 17.52 138.20
C ARG A 301 -10.73 16.86 138.43
N ASP A 302 -10.17 17.02 139.62
CA ASP A 302 -8.79 16.71 139.98
C ASP A 302 -8.66 15.66 141.11
N GLY A 303 -9.78 15.14 141.62
CA GLY A 303 -9.78 14.07 142.61
C GLY A 303 -11.11 13.88 143.32
N GLU A 304 -11.14 12.90 144.22
CA GLU A 304 -12.31 12.56 145.03
C GLU A 304 -12.06 12.89 146.50
N ARG A 305 -13.08 13.43 147.19
CA ARG A 305 -13.09 13.57 148.64
C ARG A 305 -14.30 12.88 149.25
N HIS A 306 -14.04 12.12 150.30
CA HIS A 306 -15.07 11.56 151.17
C HIS A 306 -15.55 12.64 152.15
N ALA A 307 -16.86 12.82 152.25
CA ALA A 307 -17.52 13.70 153.19
C ALA A 307 -18.52 12.90 154.04
N ARG A 308 -18.63 13.24 155.33
CA ARG A 308 -19.57 12.61 156.27
C ARG A 308 -20.42 13.68 156.94
N PHE A 309 -21.74 13.47 156.98
CA PHE A 309 -22.65 14.43 157.61
C PHE A 309 -22.54 14.42 159.14
N THR A 310 -22.45 15.61 159.75
CA THR A 310 -22.60 15.83 161.19
C THR A 310 -23.67 16.89 161.45
N LYS A 311 -24.52 16.66 162.45
CA LYS A 311 -25.79 17.39 162.63
C LYS A 311 -25.59 18.62 163.52
N GLY A 312 -25.53 19.81 162.92
CA GLY A 312 -25.59 21.12 163.60
C GLY A 312 -26.95 21.81 163.42
N PRO A 313 -27.26 22.86 164.21
CA PRO A 313 -28.59 23.46 164.25
C PRO A 313 -28.96 24.25 162.98
N ALA A 314 -30.24 24.25 162.65
CA ALA A 314 -30.78 24.85 161.43
C ALA A 314 -30.97 26.37 161.51
N PRO A 315 -30.82 27.09 160.38
CA PRO A 315 -31.47 28.35 160.09
C PRO A 315 -32.51 28.25 158.95
N GLU A 316 -33.20 29.36 158.68
CA GLU A 316 -34.54 29.44 158.07
C GLU A 316 -34.60 29.34 156.53
N ALA A 317 -35.82 29.17 156.00
CA ALA A 317 -36.11 28.88 154.60
C ALA A 317 -36.67 30.07 153.80
N MET A 318 -36.33 30.17 152.50
CA MET A 318 -36.99 30.89 151.38
C MET A 318 -36.13 30.70 150.10
N ALA A 319 -36.56 30.85 148.83
CA ALA A 319 -37.83 30.60 148.11
C ALA A 319 -37.54 30.69 146.57
N THR A 320 -38.29 29.99 145.70
CA THR A 320 -38.09 29.94 144.21
C THR A 320 -38.77 31.11 143.46
N PRO A 321 -38.34 31.50 142.24
CA PRO A 321 -38.87 30.99 140.92
C PRO A 321 -37.74 30.78 139.86
N GLY A 322 -37.90 30.60 138.52
CA GLY A 322 -39.01 30.72 137.55
C GLY A 322 -38.70 30.10 136.14
N LYS A 323 -39.17 30.69 135.01
CA LYS A 323 -38.99 30.25 133.59
C LYS A 323 -39.08 31.41 132.56
N ILE A 324 -38.73 31.16 131.27
CA ILE A 324 -39.21 31.74 129.94
C ILE A 324 -38.10 32.32 128.99
N ASP A 325 -38.20 32.39 127.63
CA ASP A 325 -38.45 31.36 126.56
C ASP A 325 -38.32 31.89 125.07
N ILE A 326 -38.15 30.99 124.08
CA ILE A 326 -38.44 31.06 122.58
C ILE A 326 -37.65 32.02 121.61
N PHE A 327 -37.29 31.51 120.38
CA PHE A 327 -37.49 32.01 118.96
C PHE A 327 -36.37 31.51 117.97
N LYS A 328 -36.61 30.62 116.97
CA LYS A 328 -37.01 30.76 115.51
C LYS A 328 -36.13 31.73 114.65
N ARG A 329 -35.77 31.51 113.36
CA ARG A 329 -36.44 30.82 112.20
C ARG A 329 -35.52 30.59 110.95
N ASN A 330 -35.86 29.57 110.12
CA ASN A 330 -35.69 29.24 108.66
C ASN A 330 -35.35 30.38 107.62
N ASP A 331 -35.03 30.17 106.32
CA ASP A 331 -34.62 29.03 105.42
C ASP A 331 -34.30 29.54 103.97
N ASN A 332 -33.47 28.79 103.21
CA ASN A 332 -33.46 28.54 101.73
C ASN A 332 -33.52 29.67 100.66
N PRO A 333 -33.29 29.35 99.36
CA PRO A 333 -32.82 28.09 98.75
C PRO A 333 -31.47 28.13 98.02
#